data_AF-A0A151BDZ0-F1
#
_entry.id   AF-A0A151BDZ0-F1
#
_cell.length_a   1.000
_cell.length_b   1.000
_cell.length_c   1.000
_cell.angle_alpha   90.00
_cell.angle_beta   90.00
_cell.angle_gamma   90.00
#
_symmetry.space_group_name_H-M   'P 1'
#
loop_
_entity.id
_entity.type
_entity.pdbx_description
1 polymer ?
#
loop_
_entity_poly.entity_id
_entity_poly.type
_entity_poly.pdbx_seq_one_letter_code
_entity_poly.pdbx_strand_id
1 'polypeptide(L)'
;MKLNGVDIVDTFTEMFPMWFMRFLITAESYKWALRAGRAATGFGTSIIMSPAECGIEALVPSSKTPDGRPGVLVQIYHTDRVLLKAQFLARIGQCVLTCPTTAVFDSLVKAKRRAKVGKSLATFGDGFQVRDKLSGRDIWRIPVMEGEFIIEESFGIMRGVAGGMFLILAEDWKSGLKAAEESIKAIRKVGGVITPFPGGICRSGSKVGSMKYKLRASTNHLFCPTLKDVVKESLIPEGVKSVYEIVINGVNLAKVKEALGAGIKAAAKVPGVIQITSANYGGKLGPYKLYLKEALE
;
A
#
# COMPACT_ATOMS: atom_id res chain seq x y z
N MET A 1 9.26 12.01 22.86
CA MET A 1 8.14 12.01 23.84
C MET A 1 7.88 10.58 24.28
N LYS A 2 7.17 10.33 25.40
CA LYS A 2 6.74 8.97 25.76
C LYS A 2 5.27 8.77 25.44
N LEU A 3 4.93 7.61 24.89
CA LEU A 3 3.55 7.18 24.64
C LEU A 3 3.38 5.78 25.21
N ASN A 4 2.54 5.61 26.24
CA ASN A 4 2.37 4.34 26.95
C ASN A 4 3.71 3.73 27.44
N GLY A 5 4.64 4.57 27.88
CA GLY A 5 5.98 4.14 28.32
C GLY A 5 6.99 3.90 27.19
N VAL A 6 6.56 3.87 25.92
CA VAL A 6 7.43 3.71 24.74
C VAL A 6 8.03 5.05 24.33
N ASP A 7 9.34 5.06 24.05
CA ASP A 7 10.03 6.26 23.57
C ASP A 7 9.71 6.52 22.10
N ILE A 8 9.12 7.68 21.80
CA ILE A 8 8.89 8.16 20.44
C ILE A 8 9.98 9.17 20.10
N VAL A 9 10.87 8.78 19.18
CA VAL A 9 12.00 9.60 18.73
C VAL A 9 11.49 10.84 17.99
N ASP A 10 12.11 11.98 18.28
CA ASP A 10 11.82 13.23 17.58
C ASP A 10 12.49 13.25 16.21
N THR A 11 11.80 12.64 15.24
CA THR A 11 12.27 12.51 13.86
C THR A 11 11.08 12.60 12.91
N PHE A 12 11.37 12.54 11.62
CA PHE A 12 10.39 12.57 10.56
C PHE A 12 10.58 11.40 9.59
N THR A 13 9.48 11.07 8.91
CA THR A 13 9.48 10.20 7.74
C THR A 13 9.53 11.04 6.47
N GLU A 14 10.29 10.55 5.48
CA GLU A 14 10.54 11.24 4.21
C GLU A 14 9.83 10.51 3.08
N MET A 15 8.95 11.22 2.36
CA MET A 15 7.99 10.60 1.45
C MET A 15 8.05 11.20 0.05
N PHE A 16 7.51 10.46 -0.92
CA PHE A 16 7.67 10.73 -2.34
C PHE A 16 6.30 10.89 -3.03
N PRO A 17 6.17 11.83 -3.96
CA PRO A 17 5.00 11.88 -4.82
C PRO A 17 5.02 10.70 -5.79
N MET A 18 3.93 9.93 -5.86
CA MET A 18 3.75 8.87 -6.85
C MET A 18 2.40 8.98 -7.55
N TRP A 19 2.33 8.50 -8.78
CA TRP A 19 1.06 8.34 -9.47
C TRP A 19 0.36 7.11 -8.93
N PHE A 20 -0.95 7.18 -8.77
CA PHE A 20 -1.73 6.03 -8.38
C PHE A 20 -3.08 5.95 -9.10
N MET A 21 -3.58 4.73 -9.16
CA MET A 21 -4.95 4.38 -9.54
C MET A 21 -5.61 3.72 -8.34
N ARG A 22 -6.88 4.05 -8.10
CA ARG A 22 -7.70 3.45 -7.04
C ARG A 22 -8.99 2.95 -7.65
N PHE A 23 -9.32 1.71 -7.38
CA PHE A 23 -10.39 0.98 -8.04
C PHE A 23 -11.05 0.01 -7.08
N LEU A 24 -12.29 -0.32 -7.38
CA LEU A 24 -13.11 -1.25 -6.64
C LEU A 24 -13.22 -2.53 -7.47
N ILE A 25 -12.91 -3.67 -6.85
CA ILE A 25 -13.26 -4.99 -7.39
C ILE A 25 -14.46 -5.49 -6.59
N THR A 26 -15.58 -5.75 -7.26
CA THR A 26 -16.74 -6.43 -6.67
C THR A 26 -16.76 -7.89 -7.11
N ALA A 27 -17.42 -8.74 -6.33
CA ALA A 27 -17.59 -10.16 -6.63
C ALA A 27 -18.85 -10.68 -5.91
N GLU A 28 -19.20 -11.94 -6.13
CA GLU A 28 -20.35 -12.58 -5.47
C GLU A 28 -20.24 -12.59 -3.95
N SER A 29 -19.02 -12.64 -3.40
CA SER A 29 -18.78 -12.56 -1.96
C SER A 29 -17.46 -11.88 -1.63
N TYR A 30 -17.29 -11.44 -0.38
CA TYR A 30 -16.01 -10.94 0.11
C TYR A 30 -14.85 -11.93 -0.10
N LYS A 31 -15.14 -13.24 -0.02
CA LYS A 31 -14.14 -14.29 -0.27
C LYS A 31 -13.56 -14.17 -1.68
N TRP A 32 -14.39 -13.99 -2.70
CA TRP A 32 -13.95 -13.86 -4.09
C TRP A 32 -13.35 -12.49 -4.39
N ALA A 33 -13.94 -11.41 -3.88
CA ALA A 33 -13.38 -10.07 -4.04
C ALA A 33 -11.96 -9.99 -3.43
N LEU A 34 -11.75 -10.58 -2.26
CA LEU A 34 -10.43 -10.66 -1.63
C LEU A 34 -9.44 -11.54 -2.41
N ARG A 35 -9.89 -12.64 -3.04
CA ARG A 35 -9.02 -13.46 -3.90
C ARG A 35 -8.52 -12.64 -5.09
N ALA A 36 -9.43 -11.95 -5.78
CA ALA A 36 -9.08 -11.05 -6.89
C ALA A 36 -8.14 -9.93 -6.44
N GLY A 37 -8.48 -9.24 -5.34
CA GLY A 37 -7.65 -8.18 -4.78
C GLY A 37 -6.24 -8.66 -4.42
N ARG A 38 -6.11 -9.79 -3.73
CA ARG A 38 -4.81 -10.36 -3.34
C ARG A 38 -3.97 -10.75 -4.56
N ALA A 39 -4.57 -11.40 -5.54
CA ALA A 39 -3.88 -11.76 -6.78
C ALA A 39 -3.41 -10.50 -7.52
N ALA A 40 -4.28 -9.49 -7.67
CA ALA A 40 -3.97 -8.24 -8.35
C ALA A 40 -2.90 -7.41 -7.62
N THR A 41 -2.78 -7.52 -6.30
CA THR A 41 -1.78 -6.77 -5.50
C THR A 41 -0.51 -7.56 -5.19
N GLY A 42 -0.46 -8.86 -5.52
CA GLY A 42 0.71 -9.71 -5.33
C GLY A 42 1.93 -9.21 -6.11
N PHE A 43 3.14 -9.56 -5.67
CA PHE A 43 4.39 -9.07 -6.24
C PHE A 43 4.37 -7.54 -6.48
N GLY A 44 4.03 -6.80 -5.44
CA GLY A 44 3.74 -5.37 -5.50
C GLY A 44 4.23 -4.61 -4.28
N THR A 45 5.40 -4.97 -3.73
CA THR A 45 5.85 -4.46 -2.42
C THR A 45 6.62 -3.15 -2.50
N SER A 46 7.53 -3.03 -3.46
CA SER A 46 8.37 -1.85 -3.65
C SER A 46 8.84 -1.72 -5.08
N ILE A 47 8.70 -0.53 -5.67
CA ILE A 47 9.18 -0.23 -7.05
C ILE A 47 10.71 -0.25 -7.19
N ILE A 48 11.45 -0.61 -6.14
CA ILE A 48 12.87 -0.91 -6.24
C ILE A 48 13.10 -2.11 -7.17
N MET A 49 12.28 -3.17 -7.03
CA MET A 49 12.32 -4.38 -7.88
C MET A 49 10.96 -5.06 -8.13
N SER A 50 9.87 -4.65 -7.46
CA SER A 50 8.52 -5.05 -7.86
C SER A 50 8.06 -4.19 -9.04
N PRO A 51 7.21 -4.71 -9.93
CA PRO A 51 6.71 -3.95 -11.08
C PRO A 51 5.85 -2.74 -10.70
N ALA A 52 5.26 -2.73 -9.51
CA ALA A 52 4.48 -1.63 -8.94
C ALA A 52 4.45 -1.73 -7.41
N GLU A 53 3.92 -0.71 -6.74
CA GLU A 53 3.52 -0.78 -5.33
C GLU A 53 2.01 -0.92 -5.23
N CYS A 54 1.51 -1.97 -4.60
CA CYS A 54 0.09 -2.34 -4.65
C CYS A 54 -0.42 -2.74 -3.26
N GLY A 55 -1.71 -2.54 -3.01
CA GLY A 55 -2.32 -3.03 -1.77
C GLY A 55 -3.84 -2.92 -1.75
N ILE A 56 -4.44 -3.73 -0.89
CA ILE A 56 -5.87 -3.64 -0.57
C ILE A 56 -6.04 -2.56 0.49
N GLU A 57 -6.89 -1.58 0.20
CA GLU A 57 -7.21 -0.48 1.09
C GLU A 57 -8.28 -0.88 2.10
N ALA A 58 -9.42 -1.39 1.64
CA ALA A 58 -10.57 -1.68 2.50
C ALA A 58 -11.58 -2.64 1.84
N LEU A 59 -12.41 -3.27 2.68
CA LEU A 59 -13.65 -3.93 2.23
C LEU A 59 -14.73 -2.88 1.99
N VAL A 60 -15.61 -3.11 1.02
CA VAL A 60 -16.75 -2.24 0.70
C VAL A 60 -18.05 -3.05 0.78
N PRO A 61 -19.06 -2.61 1.56
CA PRO A 61 -20.37 -3.26 1.60
C PRO A 61 -21.13 -3.07 0.29
N SER A 62 -21.97 -4.06 -0.06
CA SER A 62 -22.85 -4.05 -1.23
C SER A 62 -23.68 -2.77 -1.36
N SER A 63 -24.13 -2.21 -0.24
CA SER A 63 -24.91 -0.96 -0.24
C SER A 63 -24.15 0.28 -0.75
N LYS A 64 -22.82 0.18 -0.93
CA LYS A 64 -21.94 1.26 -1.38
C LYS A 64 -21.28 0.97 -2.72
N THR A 65 -21.62 -0.13 -3.40
CA THR A 65 -21.02 -0.50 -4.68
C THR A 65 -21.97 -0.25 -5.85
N PRO A 66 -21.46 0.03 -7.07
CA PRO A 66 -22.31 0.36 -8.20
C PRO A 66 -23.27 -0.77 -8.63
N ASP A 67 -22.88 -2.02 -8.40
CA ASP A 67 -23.61 -3.23 -8.81
C ASP A 67 -24.32 -3.94 -7.64
N GLY A 68 -24.32 -3.35 -6.44
CA GLY A 68 -24.97 -3.92 -5.26
C GLY A 68 -24.28 -5.16 -4.69
N ARG A 69 -23.01 -5.42 -5.03
CA ARG A 69 -22.25 -6.60 -4.58
C ARG A 69 -21.10 -6.24 -3.64
N PRO A 70 -20.70 -7.13 -2.71
CA PRO A 70 -19.55 -6.87 -1.85
C PRO A 70 -18.27 -6.69 -2.66
N GLY A 71 -17.36 -5.84 -2.17
CA GLY A 71 -16.13 -5.55 -2.90
C GLY A 71 -14.93 -5.21 -2.03
N VAL A 72 -13.80 -4.99 -2.71
CA VAL A 72 -12.53 -4.56 -2.13
C VAL A 72 -11.98 -3.35 -2.90
N LEU A 73 -11.56 -2.32 -2.16
CA LEU A 73 -10.82 -1.20 -2.70
C LEU A 73 -9.34 -1.55 -2.80
N VAL A 74 -8.74 -1.24 -3.93
CA VAL A 74 -7.35 -1.53 -4.25
C VAL A 74 -6.68 -0.25 -4.75
N GLN A 75 -5.40 -0.10 -4.42
CA GLN A 75 -4.55 0.96 -4.95
C GLN A 75 -3.30 0.36 -5.61
N ILE A 76 -2.88 0.96 -6.72
CA ILE A 76 -1.62 0.66 -7.43
C ILE A 76 -0.87 1.97 -7.64
N TYR A 77 0.43 1.97 -7.35
CA TYR A 77 1.34 3.10 -7.37
C TYR A 77 2.52 2.84 -8.32
N HIS A 78 2.92 3.89 -9.03
CA HIS A 78 4.19 3.94 -9.75
C HIS A 78 4.70 5.38 -9.86
N THR A 79 6.02 5.57 -9.98
CA THR A 79 6.63 6.88 -10.28
C THR A 79 6.37 7.34 -11.72
N ASP A 80 5.94 6.44 -12.61
CA ASP A 80 5.78 6.66 -14.04
C ASP A 80 4.34 6.29 -14.45
N ARG A 81 3.68 7.18 -15.18
CA ARG A 81 2.25 7.00 -15.55
C ARG A 81 2.03 5.94 -16.62
N VAL A 82 2.98 5.78 -17.54
CA VAL A 82 2.92 4.77 -18.60
C VAL A 82 3.06 3.39 -17.97
N LEU A 83 4.03 3.22 -17.08
CA LEU A 83 4.21 1.99 -16.32
C LEU A 83 3.04 1.73 -15.37
N LEU A 84 2.49 2.75 -14.70
CA LEU A 84 1.27 2.61 -13.90
C LEU A 84 0.10 2.06 -14.73
N LYS A 85 -0.14 2.64 -15.91
CA LYS A 85 -1.21 2.16 -16.82
C LYS A 85 -0.95 0.73 -17.28
N ALA A 86 0.29 0.40 -17.64
CA ALA A 86 0.66 -0.95 -18.07
C ALA A 86 0.47 -1.98 -16.95
N GLN A 87 0.87 -1.64 -15.73
CA GLN A 87 0.70 -2.48 -14.55
C GLN A 87 -0.76 -2.67 -14.18
N PHE A 88 -1.57 -1.61 -14.25
CA PHE A 88 -3.01 -1.72 -14.04
C PHE A 88 -3.64 -2.64 -15.11
N LEU A 89 -3.31 -2.46 -16.39
CA LEU A 89 -3.81 -3.32 -17.47
C LEU A 89 -3.46 -4.79 -17.24
N ALA A 90 -2.19 -5.10 -16.97
CA ALA A 90 -1.72 -6.46 -16.76
C ALA A 90 -2.35 -7.11 -15.52
N ARG A 91 -2.44 -6.39 -14.40
CA ARG A 91 -3.00 -6.90 -13.15
C ARG A 91 -4.51 -7.14 -13.24
N ILE A 92 -5.26 -6.24 -13.88
CA ILE A 92 -6.69 -6.47 -14.08
C ILE A 92 -6.92 -7.62 -15.08
N GLY A 93 -6.21 -7.63 -16.22
CA GLY A 93 -6.38 -8.66 -17.23
C GLY A 93 -6.01 -10.07 -16.75
N GLN A 94 -4.92 -10.21 -15.98
CA GLN A 94 -4.41 -11.53 -15.60
C GLN A 94 -4.83 -11.99 -14.20
N CYS A 95 -5.34 -11.09 -13.34
CA CYS A 95 -5.68 -11.44 -11.96
C CYS A 95 -7.13 -11.16 -11.58
N VAL A 96 -7.83 -10.29 -12.31
CA VAL A 96 -9.22 -9.92 -11.98
C VAL A 96 -10.18 -10.45 -13.02
N LEU A 97 -9.98 -10.15 -14.32
CA LEU A 97 -10.79 -10.69 -15.41
C LEU A 97 -10.87 -12.23 -15.37
N THR A 98 -9.77 -12.88 -14.97
CA THR A 98 -9.65 -14.34 -14.83
C THR A 98 -10.21 -14.88 -13.50
N CYS A 99 -10.58 -14.01 -12.56
CA CYS A 99 -11.10 -14.39 -11.25
C CYS A 99 -12.63 -14.48 -11.27
N PRO A 100 -13.21 -15.57 -10.74
CA PRO A 100 -14.65 -15.79 -10.75
C PRO A 100 -15.48 -14.62 -10.20
N THR A 101 -16.58 -14.34 -10.88
CA THR A 101 -17.65 -13.41 -10.53
C THR A 101 -17.26 -11.94 -10.51
N THR A 102 -16.05 -11.56 -10.91
CA THR A 102 -15.57 -10.20 -10.63
C THR A 102 -16.14 -9.12 -11.57
N ALA A 103 -16.23 -7.90 -11.05
CA ALA A 103 -16.37 -6.68 -11.85
C ALA A 103 -15.44 -5.58 -11.31
N VAL A 104 -15.07 -4.59 -12.14
CA VAL A 104 -14.09 -3.55 -11.77
C VAL A 104 -14.61 -2.15 -12.08
N PHE A 105 -14.59 -1.29 -11.06
CA PHE A 105 -15.12 0.08 -11.11
C PHE A 105 -14.10 1.13 -10.66
N ASP A 106 -14.16 2.32 -11.26
CA ASP A 106 -13.32 3.45 -10.91
C ASP A 106 -13.72 4.01 -9.53
N SER A 107 -12.70 4.24 -8.70
CA SER A 107 -12.86 4.84 -7.36
C SER A 107 -12.20 6.21 -7.25
N LEU A 108 -11.88 6.85 -8.39
CA LEU A 108 -11.37 8.20 -8.54
C LEU A 108 -12.22 9.03 -9.52
N VAL A 109 -13.54 9.05 -9.29
CA VAL A 109 -14.53 9.67 -10.20
C VAL A 109 -14.27 11.15 -10.49
N LYS A 110 -13.63 11.89 -9.58
CA LYS A 110 -13.29 13.33 -9.76
C LYS A 110 -11.93 13.56 -10.44
N ALA A 111 -11.21 12.52 -10.83
CA ALA A 111 -9.89 12.66 -11.45
C ALA A 111 -10.03 13.22 -12.87
N LYS A 112 -9.36 14.37 -13.11
CA LYS A 112 -9.28 14.98 -14.45
C LYS A 112 -8.52 14.10 -15.45
N ARG A 113 -7.48 13.42 -14.98
CA ARG A 113 -6.68 12.50 -15.81
C ARG A 113 -7.26 11.11 -15.69
N ARG A 114 -7.57 10.49 -16.83
CA ARG A 114 -8.16 9.16 -16.89
C ARG A 114 -7.42 8.28 -17.90
N ALA A 115 -7.36 6.99 -17.64
CA ALA A 115 -6.87 5.97 -18.57
C ALA A 115 -8.01 5.05 -19.00
N LYS A 116 -8.18 4.87 -20.31
CA LYS A 116 -9.21 4.00 -20.90
C LYS A 116 -8.83 2.51 -20.82
N VAL A 117 -8.54 2.00 -19.62
CA VAL A 117 -8.12 0.60 -19.44
C VAL A 117 -9.27 -0.35 -19.75
N GLY A 118 -10.50 -0.06 -19.30
CA GLY A 118 -11.66 -0.91 -19.60
C GLY A 118 -11.85 -1.07 -21.10
N LYS A 119 -11.74 0.03 -21.87
CA LYS A 119 -11.74 -0.02 -23.35
C LYS A 119 -10.64 -0.92 -23.92
N SER A 120 -9.43 -0.86 -23.36
CA SER A 120 -8.32 -1.71 -23.82
C SER A 120 -8.53 -3.18 -23.46
N LEU A 121 -9.08 -3.51 -22.30
CA LEU A 121 -9.39 -4.90 -21.93
C LEU A 121 -10.58 -5.45 -22.67
N ALA A 122 -11.53 -4.60 -23.07
CA ALA A 122 -12.72 -5.01 -23.81
C ALA A 122 -12.40 -5.70 -25.13
N THR A 123 -11.23 -5.46 -25.73
CA THR A 123 -10.81 -6.16 -26.96
C THR A 123 -10.58 -7.66 -26.74
N PHE A 124 -10.46 -8.13 -25.49
CA PHE A 124 -10.45 -9.57 -25.18
C PHE A 124 -11.74 -10.28 -25.61
N GLY A 125 -12.86 -9.55 -25.70
CA GLY A 125 -14.12 -10.09 -26.19
C GLY A 125 -14.16 -10.38 -27.69
N ASP A 126 -13.06 -10.15 -28.43
CA ASP A 126 -12.90 -10.50 -29.84
C ASP A 126 -14.04 -10.03 -30.77
N GLY A 127 -14.55 -8.83 -30.52
CA GLY A 127 -15.65 -8.23 -31.29
C GLY A 127 -17.04 -8.48 -30.70
N PHE A 128 -17.18 -9.36 -29.72
CA PHE A 128 -18.43 -9.65 -29.03
C PHE A 128 -18.67 -8.78 -27.79
N GLN A 129 -17.70 -7.98 -27.37
CA GLN A 129 -17.88 -7.05 -26.25
C GLN A 129 -18.93 -5.97 -26.55
N VAL A 130 -19.75 -5.64 -25.56
CA VAL A 130 -20.83 -4.64 -25.68
C VAL A 130 -20.58 -3.48 -24.73
N ARG A 131 -20.89 -2.25 -25.18
CA ARG A 131 -20.94 -1.06 -24.31
C ARG A 131 -22.28 -1.01 -23.59
N ASP A 132 -22.25 -0.67 -22.32
CA ASP A 132 -23.46 -0.54 -21.51
C ASP A 132 -23.30 0.56 -20.45
N LYS A 133 -24.38 0.86 -19.72
CA LYS A 133 -24.38 1.74 -18.55
C LYS A 133 -24.85 1.00 -17.32
N LEU A 134 -24.04 1.02 -16.26
CA LEU A 134 -24.40 0.45 -14.97
C LEU A 134 -24.33 1.53 -13.90
N SER A 135 -25.46 1.84 -13.26
CA SER A 135 -25.58 2.88 -12.23
C SER A 135 -24.97 4.23 -12.67
N GLY A 136 -25.23 4.62 -13.92
CA GLY A 136 -24.73 5.86 -14.53
C GLY A 136 -23.26 5.83 -14.96
N ARG A 137 -22.57 4.68 -14.88
CA ARG A 137 -21.18 4.50 -15.30
C ARG A 137 -21.12 3.82 -16.65
N ASP A 138 -20.31 4.36 -17.56
CA ASP A 138 -20.02 3.72 -18.84
C ASP A 138 -19.13 2.49 -18.61
N ILE A 139 -19.64 1.31 -18.98
CA ILE A 139 -18.96 0.03 -18.79
C ILE A 139 -18.83 -0.75 -20.09
N TRP A 140 -17.99 -1.77 -20.06
CA TRP A 140 -17.94 -2.84 -21.04
C TRP A 140 -18.42 -4.14 -20.41
N ARG A 141 -19.26 -4.88 -21.14
CA ARG A 141 -19.59 -6.28 -20.89
C ARG A 141 -18.76 -7.13 -21.83
N ILE A 142 -17.90 -7.98 -21.28
CA ILE A 142 -16.96 -8.81 -22.04
C ILE A 142 -17.39 -10.26 -21.87
N PRO A 143 -17.81 -10.96 -22.93
CA PRO A 143 -18.18 -12.37 -22.82
C PRO A 143 -16.97 -13.22 -22.44
N VAL A 144 -17.15 -14.10 -21.45
CA VAL A 144 -16.16 -15.03 -20.91
C VAL A 144 -16.83 -16.36 -20.58
N MET A 145 -16.08 -17.41 -20.27
CA MET A 145 -16.66 -18.74 -19.99
C MET A 145 -17.70 -18.75 -18.85
N GLU A 146 -17.51 -17.92 -17.83
CA GLU A 146 -18.45 -17.82 -16.70
C GLU A 146 -19.76 -17.08 -17.07
N GLY A 147 -19.74 -16.29 -18.14
CA GLY A 147 -20.80 -15.34 -18.48
C GLY A 147 -20.19 -14.03 -18.96
N GLU A 148 -20.23 -13.00 -18.11
CA GLU A 148 -19.71 -11.66 -18.46
C GLU A 148 -18.72 -11.15 -17.42
N PHE A 149 -17.59 -10.61 -17.90
CA PHE A 149 -16.73 -9.75 -17.10
C PHE A 149 -17.10 -8.29 -17.33
N ILE A 150 -17.40 -7.57 -16.24
CA ILE A 150 -17.82 -6.16 -16.28
C ILE A 150 -16.67 -5.25 -15.85
N ILE A 151 -16.38 -4.23 -16.65
CA ILE A 151 -15.35 -3.23 -16.34
C ILE A 151 -15.74 -1.82 -16.80
N GLU A 152 -15.53 -0.82 -15.94
CA GLU A 152 -15.74 0.59 -16.28
C GLU A 152 -14.79 1.06 -17.40
N GLU A 153 -15.26 1.88 -18.35
CA GLU A 153 -14.50 2.27 -19.55
C GLU A 153 -13.14 2.88 -19.20
N SER A 154 -13.12 3.74 -18.18
CA SER A 154 -11.97 4.56 -17.83
C SER A 154 -11.77 4.68 -16.33
N PHE A 155 -10.51 4.79 -15.91
CA PHE A 155 -10.11 4.87 -14.52
C PHE A 155 -9.30 6.13 -14.25
N GLY A 156 -9.54 6.76 -13.10
CA GLY A 156 -8.83 7.97 -12.71
C GLY A 156 -7.36 7.71 -12.37
N ILE A 157 -6.52 8.71 -12.64
CA ILE A 157 -5.11 8.74 -12.24
C ILE A 157 -4.89 10.02 -11.44
N MET A 158 -4.35 9.87 -10.22
CA MET A 158 -4.04 10.99 -9.33
C MET A 158 -2.59 10.90 -8.83
N ARG A 159 -2.10 12.00 -8.24
CA ARG A 159 -0.86 11.98 -7.44
C ARG A 159 -1.21 11.73 -5.99
N GLY A 160 -0.53 10.77 -5.39
CA GLY A 160 -0.60 10.44 -3.97
C GLY A 160 0.78 10.58 -3.32
N VAL A 161 0.89 10.08 -2.10
CA VAL A 161 2.11 10.12 -1.29
C VAL A 161 2.52 8.68 -0.97
N ALA A 162 3.78 8.35 -1.15
CA ALA A 162 4.32 7.02 -0.91
C ALA A 162 5.54 7.06 0.01
N GLY A 163 5.75 5.97 0.76
CA GLY A 163 6.92 5.81 1.64
C GLY A 163 6.77 6.40 3.03
N GLY A 164 5.57 6.76 3.48
CA GLY A 164 5.36 7.17 4.87
C GLY A 164 5.62 6.00 5.79
N MET A 165 6.51 6.12 6.76
CA MET A 165 6.94 4.96 7.53
C MET A 165 7.30 5.27 8.98
N PHE A 166 7.26 4.22 9.80
CA PHE A 166 7.85 4.21 11.13
C PHE A 166 8.44 2.82 11.41
N LEU A 167 9.43 2.79 12.30
CA LEU A 167 10.13 1.62 12.77
C LEU A 167 9.70 1.30 14.20
N ILE A 168 9.42 0.03 14.45
CA ILE A 168 9.09 -0.52 15.76
C ILE A 168 10.30 -1.28 16.26
N LEU A 169 10.95 -0.78 17.30
CA LEU A 169 12.12 -1.39 17.93
C LEU A 169 11.67 -2.09 19.23
N ALA A 170 11.86 -3.40 19.28
CA ALA A 170 11.32 -4.25 20.34
C ALA A 170 12.39 -5.15 20.96
N GLU A 171 12.11 -5.61 22.18
CA GLU A 171 13.00 -6.48 22.96
C GLU A 171 13.21 -7.86 22.33
N ASP A 172 12.25 -8.31 21.52
CA ASP A 172 12.31 -9.53 20.72
C ASP A 172 11.39 -9.44 19.48
N TRP A 173 11.51 -10.44 18.60
CA TRP A 173 10.74 -10.48 17.35
C TRP A 173 9.25 -10.76 17.55
N LYS A 174 8.85 -11.43 18.64
CA LYS A 174 7.43 -11.73 18.92
C LYS A 174 6.69 -10.46 19.31
N SER A 175 7.27 -9.69 20.23
CA SER A 175 6.75 -8.38 20.67
C SER A 175 6.73 -7.40 19.50
N GLY A 176 7.80 -7.34 18.71
CA GLY A 176 7.87 -6.50 17.51
C GLY A 176 6.83 -6.87 16.45
N LEU A 177 6.64 -8.16 16.16
CA LEU A 177 5.67 -8.63 15.18
C LEU A 177 4.24 -8.35 15.64
N LYS A 178 3.92 -8.63 16.91
CA LYS A 178 2.60 -8.33 17.49
C LYS A 178 2.28 -6.83 17.39
N ALA A 179 3.23 -5.97 17.72
CA ALA A 179 3.09 -4.52 17.57
C ALA A 179 2.83 -4.11 16.12
N ALA A 180 3.59 -4.67 15.18
CA ALA A 180 3.41 -4.44 13.75
C ALA A 180 2.01 -4.89 13.27
N GLU A 181 1.53 -6.06 13.68
CA GLU A 181 0.19 -6.55 13.34
C GLU A 181 -0.92 -5.65 13.90
N GLU A 182 -0.80 -5.18 15.16
CA GLU A 182 -1.73 -4.22 15.74
C GLU A 182 -1.72 -2.87 15.01
N SER A 183 -0.54 -2.40 14.57
CA SER A 183 -0.44 -1.23 13.70
C SER A 183 -1.20 -1.42 12.38
N ILE A 184 -1.03 -2.57 11.70
CA ILE A 184 -1.74 -2.85 10.45
C ILE A 184 -3.25 -2.91 10.65
N LYS A 185 -3.73 -3.51 11.75
CA LYS A 185 -5.15 -3.52 12.10
C LYS A 185 -5.70 -2.11 12.28
N ALA A 186 -4.93 -1.20 12.91
CA ALA A 186 -5.32 0.19 13.10
C ALA A 186 -5.30 0.97 11.77
N ILE A 187 -4.23 0.86 10.99
CA ILE A 187 -4.05 1.55 9.71
C ILE A 187 -5.17 1.22 8.72
N ARG A 188 -5.61 -0.05 8.66
CA ARG A 188 -6.72 -0.48 7.78
C ARG A 188 -8.05 0.23 8.05
N LYS A 189 -8.24 0.86 9.22
CA LYS A 189 -9.47 1.59 9.56
C LYS A 189 -9.50 3.03 9.03
N VAL A 190 -8.36 3.59 8.64
CA VAL A 190 -8.22 5.00 8.21
C VAL A 190 -8.83 5.26 6.83
N GLY A 191 -8.76 4.26 5.93
CA GLY A 191 -9.17 4.40 4.54
C GLY A 191 -8.27 5.33 3.73
N GLY A 192 -8.23 5.16 2.40
CA GLY A 192 -7.39 5.96 1.52
C GLY A 192 -5.88 5.69 1.67
N VAL A 193 -5.47 4.59 2.31
CA VAL A 193 -4.07 4.17 2.45
C VAL A 193 -3.91 2.68 2.19
N ILE A 194 -2.69 2.27 1.84
CA ILE A 194 -2.27 0.87 1.72
C ILE A 194 -0.92 0.66 2.44
N THR A 195 -0.65 -0.59 2.80
CA THR A 195 0.63 -1.04 3.34
C THR A 195 1.19 -2.14 2.42
N PRO A 196 2.08 -1.80 1.46
CA PRO A 196 2.34 -2.65 0.29
C PRO A 196 3.20 -3.88 0.57
N PHE A 197 3.88 -3.93 1.72
CA PHE A 197 4.73 -5.06 2.09
C PHE A 197 3.91 -6.31 2.47
N PRO A 198 4.51 -7.51 2.52
CA PRO A 198 3.80 -8.73 2.90
C PRO A 198 3.16 -8.59 4.29
N GLY A 199 1.84 -8.77 4.37
CA GLY A 199 1.08 -8.53 5.60
C GLY A 199 1.03 -7.06 6.05
N GLY A 200 1.57 -6.14 5.26
CA GLY A 200 1.80 -4.74 5.58
C GLY A 200 3.13 -4.44 6.27
N ILE A 201 3.98 -5.45 6.48
CA ILE A 201 5.13 -5.39 7.39
C ILE A 201 6.43 -5.66 6.63
N CYS A 202 7.39 -4.76 6.75
CA CYS A 202 8.75 -4.93 6.25
C CYS A 202 9.68 -5.38 7.38
N ARG A 203 10.35 -6.53 7.21
CA ARG A 203 11.34 -7.04 8.17
C ARG A 203 12.79 -6.69 7.82
N SER A 204 13.03 -6.31 6.56
CA SER A 204 14.39 -6.20 6.04
C SER A 204 15.01 -4.84 6.33
N GLY A 205 14.24 -3.76 6.17
CA GLY A 205 14.77 -2.39 6.12
C GLY A 205 15.75 -2.21 4.94
N SER A 206 15.85 -1.00 4.41
CA SER A 206 16.87 -0.72 3.40
C SER A 206 17.45 0.67 3.51
N LYS A 207 18.70 0.82 3.05
CA LYS A 207 19.32 2.10 2.76
C LYS A 207 19.58 2.22 1.27
N VAL A 208 19.68 3.46 0.80
CA VAL A 208 20.08 3.78 -0.57
C VAL A 208 21.53 3.34 -0.78
N GLY A 209 21.78 2.68 -1.92
CA GLY A 209 23.12 2.25 -2.29
C GLY A 209 23.65 1.05 -1.48
N SER A 210 24.96 0.83 -1.57
CA SER A 210 25.70 -0.16 -0.81
C SER A 210 27.13 0.33 -0.59
N MET A 211 27.73 -0.06 0.53
CA MET A 211 29.11 0.34 0.88
C MET A 211 30.17 -0.49 0.15
N LYS A 212 29.81 -1.69 -0.35
CA LYS A 212 30.76 -2.66 -0.94
C LYS A 212 30.45 -3.04 -2.38
N TYR A 213 29.19 -2.90 -2.83
CA TYR A 213 28.71 -3.43 -4.09
C TYR A 213 27.95 -2.38 -4.90
N LYS A 214 27.86 -2.55 -6.22
CA LYS A 214 27.03 -1.71 -7.08
C LYS A 214 25.55 -2.15 -7.00
N LEU A 215 24.86 -1.72 -5.94
CA LEU A 215 23.45 -2.04 -5.70
C LEU A 215 22.63 -0.76 -5.50
N ARG A 216 21.38 -0.75 -5.99
CA ARG A 216 20.43 0.36 -5.79
C ARG A 216 20.04 0.51 -4.31
N ALA A 217 19.88 -0.59 -3.61
CA ALA A 217 19.56 -0.64 -2.20
C ALA A 217 20.27 -1.82 -1.53
N SER A 218 20.53 -1.70 -0.23
CA SER A 218 21.08 -2.78 0.62
C SER A 218 20.52 -2.69 2.03
N THR A 219 20.83 -3.65 2.89
CA THR A 219 20.37 -3.65 4.29
C THR A 219 20.65 -2.33 5.00
N ASN A 220 19.69 -1.86 5.80
CA ASN A 220 19.91 -0.71 6.66
C ASN A 220 20.66 -1.15 7.93
N HIS A 221 21.96 -1.38 7.77
CA HIS A 221 22.86 -1.85 8.83
C HIS A 221 22.79 -1.06 10.15
N LEU A 222 22.43 0.22 10.12
CA LEU A 222 22.26 1.04 11.32
C LEU A 222 21.10 0.53 12.21
N PHE A 223 20.10 -0.11 11.61
CA PHE A 223 18.94 -0.69 12.29
C PHE A 223 18.97 -2.24 12.28
N CYS A 224 20.15 -2.86 12.15
CA CYS A 224 20.28 -4.31 12.27
C CYS A 224 20.73 -4.70 13.69
N PRO A 225 19.86 -5.34 14.51
CA PRO A 225 20.23 -5.74 15.87
C PRO A 225 21.46 -6.65 15.94
N THR A 226 21.66 -7.52 14.95
CA THR A 226 22.82 -8.43 14.88
C THR A 226 24.14 -7.73 14.58
N LEU A 227 24.10 -6.44 14.21
CA LEU A 227 25.29 -5.64 13.89
C LEU A 227 25.54 -4.55 14.94
N LYS A 228 24.77 -4.51 16.03
CA LYS A 228 24.84 -3.46 17.06
C LYS A 228 26.26 -3.26 17.59
N ASP A 229 26.96 -4.35 17.90
CA ASP A 229 28.31 -4.29 18.48
C ASP A 229 29.43 -4.16 17.43
N VAL A 230 29.09 -4.23 16.14
CA VAL A 230 30.04 -4.17 15.02
C VAL A 230 30.00 -2.82 14.32
N VAL A 231 28.82 -2.20 14.21
CA VAL A 231 28.61 -0.92 13.54
C VAL A 231 28.61 0.19 14.60
N LYS A 232 29.65 1.04 14.59
CA LYS A 232 29.84 2.09 15.61
C LYS A 232 28.69 3.09 15.66
N GLU A 233 28.08 3.38 14.50
CA GLU A 233 26.97 4.31 14.35
C GLU A 233 25.60 3.62 14.49
N SER A 234 25.54 2.43 15.11
CA SER A 234 24.29 1.69 15.27
C SER A 234 23.23 2.56 15.94
N LEU A 235 22.02 2.51 15.40
CA LEU A 235 20.83 3.18 15.91
C LEU A 235 19.95 2.20 16.71
N ILE A 236 20.50 1.05 17.12
CA ILE A 236 19.82 0.06 17.94
C ILE A 236 20.07 0.37 19.43
N PRO A 237 19.05 0.78 20.21
CA PRO A 237 19.18 1.02 21.64
C PRO A 237 19.49 -0.25 22.44
N GLU A 238 19.82 -0.06 23.72
CA GLU A 238 19.92 -1.16 24.68
C GLU A 238 18.60 -1.94 24.79
N GLY A 239 18.69 -3.26 24.96
CA GLY A 239 17.54 -4.16 25.05
C GLY A 239 16.83 -4.50 23.74
N VAL A 240 17.04 -3.76 22.63
CA VAL A 240 16.37 -4.03 21.35
C VAL A 240 17.03 -5.20 20.60
N LYS A 241 16.24 -6.22 20.23
CA LYS A 241 16.70 -7.40 19.48
C LYS A 241 15.95 -7.62 18.16
N SER A 242 14.90 -6.84 17.89
CA SER A 242 14.14 -6.93 16.64
C SER A 242 13.63 -5.57 16.20
N VAL A 243 13.59 -5.36 14.89
CA VAL A 243 13.04 -4.16 14.25
C VAL A 243 12.08 -4.57 13.14
N TYR A 244 10.90 -3.96 13.12
CA TYR A 244 9.98 -4.03 11.99
C TYR A 244 9.68 -2.62 11.46
N GLU A 245 9.47 -2.52 10.17
CA GLU A 245 9.13 -1.31 9.45
C GLU A 245 7.72 -1.40 8.89
N ILE A 246 6.92 -0.35 9.09
CA ILE A 246 5.61 -0.21 8.47
C ILE A 246 5.72 0.88 7.42
N VAL A 247 5.47 0.54 6.15
CA VAL A 247 5.46 1.48 5.02
C VAL A 247 4.02 1.72 4.58
N ILE A 248 3.66 2.97 4.36
CA ILE A 248 2.32 3.46 4.09
C ILE A 248 2.36 4.32 2.83
N ASN A 249 1.53 3.96 1.86
CA ASN A 249 1.18 4.83 0.74
C ASN A 249 -0.25 5.32 0.93
N GLY A 250 -0.55 6.53 0.47
CA GLY A 250 -1.87 7.13 0.64
C GLY A 250 -2.28 8.03 -0.51
N VAL A 251 -3.59 8.28 -0.60
CA VAL A 251 -4.19 9.13 -1.62
C VAL A 251 -3.78 10.60 -1.48
N ASN A 252 -3.38 11.01 -0.27
CA ASN A 252 -2.84 12.33 0.05
C ASN A 252 -2.05 12.29 1.38
N LEU A 253 -1.36 13.39 1.70
CA LEU A 253 -0.54 13.52 2.91
C LEU A 253 -1.37 13.40 4.20
N ALA A 254 -2.58 13.97 4.23
CA ALA A 254 -3.45 13.92 5.41
C ALA A 254 -3.82 12.49 5.80
N LYS A 255 -4.12 11.63 4.81
CA LYS A 255 -4.40 10.21 5.03
C LYS A 255 -3.18 9.42 5.47
N VAL A 256 -1.99 9.75 4.95
CA VAL A 256 -0.74 9.15 5.45
C VAL A 256 -0.48 9.58 6.90
N LYS A 257 -0.71 10.85 7.25
CA LYS A 257 -0.58 11.36 8.63
C LYS A 257 -1.50 10.63 9.60
N GLU A 258 -2.78 10.51 9.26
CA GLU A 258 -3.77 9.79 10.07
C GLU A 258 -3.36 8.32 10.28
N ALA A 259 -2.91 7.64 9.21
CA ALA A 259 -2.46 6.26 9.26
C ALA A 259 -1.19 6.07 10.09
N LEU A 260 -0.21 6.97 9.96
CA LEU A 260 1.02 6.96 10.75
C LEU A 260 0.69 7.08 12.25
N GLY A 261 -0.14 8.06 12.62
CA GLY A 261 -0.60 8.25 13.99
C GLY A 261 -1.32 7.04 14.56
N ALA A 262 -2.28 6.48 13.81
CA ALA A 262 -3.02 5.29 14.22
C ALA A 262 -2.11 4.06 14.41
N GLY A 263 -1.15 3.85 13.50
CA GLY A 263 -0.18 2.77 13.56
C GLY A 263 0.73 2.87 14.77
N ILE A 264 1.29 4.06 15.03
CA ILE A 264 2.18 4.32 16.18
C ILE A 264 1.44 4.16 17.50
N LYS A 265 0.23 4.75 17.61
CA LYS A 265 -0.62 4.62 18.81
C LYS A 265 -0.98 3.17 19.12
N ALA A 266 -1.14 2.32 18.10
CA ALA A 266 -1.40 0.90 18.29
C ALA A 266 -0.14 0.12 18.70
N ALA A 267 0.99 0.33 18.02
CA ALA A 267 2.26 -0.32 18.36
C ALA A 267 2.68 -0.01 19.80
N ALA A 268 2.58 1.26 20.22
CA ALA A 268 2.98 1.68 21.55
C ALA A 268 2.19 1.03 22.70
N LYS A 269 1.05 0.37 22.43
CA LYS A 269 0.27 -0.35 23.46
C LYS A 269 0.77 -1.78 23.69
N VAL A 270 1.68 -2.27 22.86
CA VAL A 270 2.14 -3.66 22.93
C VAL A 270 3.35 -3.75 23.89
N PRO A 271 3.29 -4.61 24.92
CA PRO A 271 4.44 -4.87 25.79
C PRO A 271 5.66 -5.34 25.00
N GLY A 272 6.85 -4.95 25.44
CA GLY A 272 8.12 -5.28 24.80
C GLY A 272 8.50 -4.37 23.63
N VAL A 273 7.67 -3.39 23.26
CA VAL A 273 8.08 -2.28 22.39
C VAL A 273 8.88 -1.27 23.23
N ILE A 274 10.11 -0.98 22.81
CA ILE A 274 11.03 -0.11 23.54
C ILE A 274 11.00 1.30 22.93
N GLN A 275 11.08 1.38 21.60
CA GLN A 275 11.19 2.66 20.90
C GLN A 275 10.45 2.61 19.57
N ILE A 276 9.87 3.74 19.19
CA ILE A 276 9.37 3.99 17.84
C ILE A 276 10.14 5.17 17.24
N THR A 277 10.62 4.97 16.02
CA THR A 277 11.38 5.96 15.26
C THR A 277 10.98 5.91 13.79
N SER A 278 11.69 6.65 12.92
CA SER A 278 11.56 6.55 11.48
C SER A 278 12.94 6.62 10.85
N ALA A 279 13.09 6.01 9.67
CA ALA A 279 14.19 6.33 8.79
C ALA A 279 13.86 7.56 7.93
N ASN A 280 14.89 8.30 7.53
CA ASN A 280 14.82 9.34 6.50
C ASN A 280 16.19 9.42 5.82
N TYR A 281 16.30 10.26 4.80
CA TYR A 281 17.50 10.42 4.00
C TYR A 281 18.10 11.82 4.18
N GLY A 282 18.01 12.35 5.40
CA GLY A 282 18.46 13.70 5.74
C GLY A 282 17.60 14.80 5.12
N GLY A 283 16.41 14.47 4.60
CA GLY A 283 15.52 15.44 3.97
C GLY A 283 16.00 15.95 2.62
N LYS A 284 16.81 15.13 1.91
CA LYS A 284 17.46 15.48 0.64
C LYS A 284 16.86 14.78 -0.58
N LEU A 285 15.96 13.81 -0.39
CA LEU A 285 15.43 12.92 -1.43
C LEU A 285 13.94 13.16 -1.67
N GLY A 286 13.13 13.07 -0.62
CA GLY A 286 11.68 13.22 -0.68
C GLY A 286 11.24 14.65 -0.34
N PRO A 287 10.32 15.25 -1.11
CA PRO A 287 9.85 16.62 -0.86
C PRO A 287 8.92 16.72 0.35
N TYR A 288 8.34 15.60 0.81
CA TYR A 288 7.44 15.58 1.96
C TYR A 288 8.16 15.09 3.20
N LYS A 289 8.04 15.85 4.29
CA LYS A 289 8.53 15.49 5.62
C LYS A 289 7.32 15.51 6.55
N LEU A 290 7.12 14.44 7.31
CA LEU A 290 6.09 14.37 8.34
C LEU A 290 6.75 13.91 9.63
N TYR A 291 6.73 14.77 10.65
CA TYR A 291 7.28 14.45 11.95
C TYR A 291 6.39 13.47 12.70
N LEU A 292 7.00 12.53 13.43
CA LEU A 292 6.23 11.52 14.17
C LEU A 292 5.34 12.15 15.25
N LYS A 293 5.82 13.22 15.90
CA LYS A 293 5.05 13.98 16.87
C LYS A 293 3.82 14.64 16.25
N GLU A 294 3.97 15.27 15.09
CA GLU A 294 2.85 15.88 14.37
C GLU A 294 1.78 14.85 14.04
N ALA A 295 2.16 13.62 13.69
CA ALA A 295 1.20 12.54 13.41
C ALA A 295 0.47 12.02 14.66
N LEU A 296 0.96 12.32 15.86
CA LEU A 296 0.36 11.90 17.12
C LEU A 296 -0.61 12.92 17.71
N GLU A 297 -0.51 14.19 17.31
CA GLU A 297 -1.50 15.25 17.55
C GLU A 297 -2.83 14.92 16.87
#